data_AF-A0A2X3GBQ9-F1
#
_entry.id   AF-A0A2X3GBQ9-F1
#
_cell.length_a   1.000
_cell.length_b   1.000
_cell.length_c   1.000
_cell.angle_alpha   90.00
_cell.angle_beta   90.00
_cell.angle_gamma   90.00
#
_symmetry.space_group_name_H-M   'P 1'
#
loop_
_entity.id
_entity.type
_entity.pdbx_description
1 polymer ?
#
loop_
_entity_poly.entity_id
_entity_poly.type
_entity_poly.pdbx_seq_one_letter_code
_entity_poly.pdbx_strand_id
1 'polypeptide(L)'
;MTPDEIWLRLMKVSSLYGDRMVEIAQRLCAAASVDREALHAVGMTAAQAKLFFRLDEHELDETRRWLEQPDHHLLRGDDPRYPLRLKSIADYPGALLVSGGLALLHSAQLAVIGSRSHSWYGARWGKLFSETLAHKGITITSGLALGIDGVAHRGALAAEGKTIAVLGQWAESGLSAAPCNSRPADHRQWRYAGI
;
A
#
# COMPACT_ATOMS: atom_id res chain seq x y z
N MET A 1 6.11 0.02 23.97
CA MET A 1 5.65 0.18 22.58
C MET A 1 5.66 -1.20 21.93
N THR A 2 4.60 -1.60 21.23
CA THR A 2 4.60 -2.91 20.54
C THR A 2 5.41 -2.83 19.24
N PRO A 3 5.87 -3.96 18.67
CA PRO A 3 6.54 -3.95 17.37
C PRO A 3 5.68 -3.30 16.28
N ASP A 4 4.39 -3.64 16.19
CA ASP A 4 3.48 -3.04 15.19
C ASP A 4 3.39 -1.52 15.35
N GLU A 5 3.25 -1.03 16.59
CA GLU A 5 3.22 0.40 16.86
C GLU A 5 4.51 1.11 16.43
N ILE A 6 5.68 0.50 16.66
CA ILE A 6 6.97 1.05 16.20
C ILE A 6 6.96 1.20 14.67
N TRP A 7 6.53 0.17 13.94
CA TRP A 7 6.45 0.21 12.48
C TRP A 7 5.46 1.26 11.98
N LEU A 8 4.26 1.34 12.57
CA LEU A 8 3.26 2.36 12.22
C LEU A 8 3.78 3.78 12.45
N ARG A 9 4.52 4.01 13.54
CA ARG A 9 5.16 5.30 13.82
C ARG A 9 6.30 5.61 12.84
N LEU A 10 7.10 4.61 12.45
CA LEU A 10 8.14 4.78 11.43
C LEU A 10 7.56 5.12 10.06
N MET A 11 6.38 4.60 9.70
CA MET A 11 5.70 4.95 8.44
C MET A 11 5.37 6.44 8.31
N LYS A 12 5.20 7.18 9.42
CA LYS A 12 5.00 8.64 9.41
C LYS A 12 6.30 9.42 9.16
N VAL A 13 7.46 8.77 9.21
CA VAL A 13 8.77 9.37 8.97
C VAL A 13 9.12 9.25 7.49
N SER A 14 8.61 10.15 6.66
CA SER A 14 8.74 10.12 5.19
C SER A 14 10.16 10.13 4.60
N SER A 15 11.18 10.30 5.44
CA SER A 15 12.60 10.27 5.05
C SER A 15 13.29 8.93 5.34
N LEU A 16 12.56 7.95 5.88
CA LEU A 16 13.07 6.61 6.16
C LEU A 16 12.40 5.61 5.23
N TYR A 17 13.22 4.81 4.56
CA TYR A 17 12.82 3.76 3.63
C TYR A 17 13.96 2.75 3.51
N GLY A 18 13.68 1.65 2.83
CA GLY A 18 14.62 0.59 2.53
C GLY A 18 15.20 -0.07 3.77
N ASP A 19 16.40 -0.64 3.60
CA ASP A 19 17.11 -1.38 4.65
C ASP A 19 17.38 -0.53 5.90
N ARG A 20 17.60 0.77 5.72
CA ARG A 20 17.81 1.70 6.84
C ARG A 20 16.60 1.75 7.77
N MET A 21 15.38 1.79 7.23
CA MET A 21 14.16 1.78 8.05
C MET A 21 14.01 0.44 8.78
N VAL A 22 14.32 -0.67 8.12
CA VAL A 22 14.26 -2.02 8.72
C VAL A 22 15.26 -2.17 9.86
N GLU A 23 16.51 -1.72 9.68
CA GLU A 23 17.54 -1.77 10.72
C GLU A 23 17.14 -0.93 11.95
N ILE A 24 16.63 0.28 11.73
CA ILE A 24 16.12 1.14 12.79
C ILE A 24 14.98 0.44 13.55
N ALA A 25 14.01 -0.13 12.83
CA ALA A 25 12.88 -0.84 13.44
C ALA A 25 13.34 -2.01 14.31
N GLN A 26 14.28 -2.82 13.83
CA GLN A 26 14.84 -3.96 14.58
C GLN A 26 15.53 -3.51 15.86
N ARG A 27 16.36 -2.46 15.78
CA ARG A 27 17.05 -1.90 16.96
C ARG A 27 16.08 -1.31 17.97
N LEU A 28 15.01 -0.65 17.52
CA LEU A 28 13.98 -0.11 18.42
C LEU A 28 13.12 -1.22 19.05
N CYS A 29 12.81 -2.28 18.31
CA CYS A 29 12.09 -3.44 18.86
C CYS A 29 12.90 -4.18 19.93
N ALA A 30 14.23 -4.14 19.86
CA ALA A 30 15.14 -4.72 20.85
C ALA A 30 15.47 -3.79 22.03
N ALA A 31 15.07 -2.51 21.97
CA ALA A 31 15.37 -1.54 23.00
C ALA A 31 14.46 -1.70 24.24
N ALA A 32 14.98 -1.38 25.42
CA ALA A 32 14.22 -1.43 26.67
C ALA A 32 13.12 -0.34 26.74
N SER A 33 13.37 0.83 26.15
CA SER A 33 12.42 1.94 25.99
C SER A 33 12.52 2.53 24.59
N VAL A 34 11.42 3.13 24.12
CA VAL A 34 11.37 3.88 22.86
C VAL A 34 11.04 5.33 23.19
N ASP A 35 12.07 6.07 23.59
CA ASP A 35 12.03 7.51 23.89
C ASP A 35 12.93 8.29 22.90
N ARG A 36 13.04 9.60 23.07
CA ARG A 36 13.85 10.45 22.17
C ARG A 36 15.33 10.08 22.19
N GLU A 37 15.85 9.61 23.31
CA GLU A 37 17.25 9.21 23.45
C GLU A 37 17.50 7.91 22.66
N ALA A 38 16.60 6.94 22.79
CA ALA A 38 16.62 5.71 22.01
C ALA A 38 16.56 6.00 20.49
N LEU A 39 15.66 6.89 20.04
CA LEU A 39 15.57 7.29 18.63
C LEU A 39 16.89 7.94 18.13
N HIS A 40 17.51 8.79 18.94
CA HIS A 40 18.80 9.40 18.59
C HIS A 40 19.93 8.35 18.54
N ALA A 41 19.94 7.39 19.47
CA ALA A 41 20.94 6.31 19.52
C ALA A 41 20.88 5.36 18.31
N VAL A 42 19.73 5.24 17.65
CA VAL A 42 19.57 4.49 16.38
C VAL A 42 19.81 5.36 15.14
N GLY A 43 20.26 6.62 15.32
CA GLY A 43 20.65 7.50 14.22
C GLY A 43 19.50 8.29 13.58
N MET A 44 18.37 8.44 14.28
CA MET A 44 17.30 9.34 13.84
C MET A 44 17.60 10.79 14.26
N THR A 45 17.33 11.72 13.35
CA THR A 45 17.43 13.17 13.65
C THR A 45 16.28 13.63 14.55
N ALA A 46 16.44 14.79 15.18
CA ALA A 46 15.36 15.39 15.98
C ALA A 46 14.06 15.64 15.18
N ALA A 47 14.18 15.95 13.88
CA ALA A 47 13.03 16.11 12.98
C ALA A 47 12.32 14.77 12.73
N GLN A 48 13.08 13.69 12.53
CA GLN A 48 12.52 12.35 12.37
C GLN A 48 11.87 11.85 13.66
N ALA A 49 12.50 12.09 14.82
CA ALA A 49 11.91 11.77 16.12
C ALA A 49 10.58 12.52 16.35
N LYS A 50 10.50 13.79 15.94
CA LYS A 50 9.25 14.57 16.00
C LYS A 50 8.15 13.95 15.14
N LEU A 51 8.46 13.47 13.94
CA LEU A 51 7.50 12.78 13.06
C LEU A 51 7.07 11.43 13.63
N PHE A 52 7.99 10.67 14.21
CA PHE A 52 7.70 9.37 14.84
C PHE A 52 6.66 9.49 15.97
N PHE A 53 6.79 10.53 16.81
CA PHE A 53 5.83 10.81 17.88
C PHE A 53 4.62 11.65 17.44
N ARG A 54 4.50 11.98 16.14
CA ARG A 54 3.32 12.72 15.63
C ARG A 54 2.07 11.85 15.59
N LEU A 55 2.24 10.54 15.35
CA LEU A 55 1.13 9.59 15.38
C LEU A 55 0.57 9.55 16.80
N ASP A 56 -0.66 10.02 16.95
CA ASP A 56 -1.35 10.04 18.24
C ASP A 56 -2.06 8.70 18.53
N GLU A 57 -2.61 8.59 19.73
CA GLU A 57 -3.29 7.36 20.18
C GLU A 57 -4.56 7.08 19.38
N HIS A 58 -5.24 8.13 18.88
CA HIS A 58 -6.47 7.97 18.13
C HIS A 58 -6.20 7.35 16.76
N GLU A 59 -5.25 7.90 16.00
CA GLU A 59 -4.83 7.34 14.70
C GLU A 59 -4.29 5.89 14.86
N LEU A 60 -3.60 5.60 15.97
CA LEU A 60 -3.12 4.25 16.29
C LEU A 60 -4.26 3.26 16.55
N ASP A 61 -5.24 3.65 17.36
CA ASP A 61 -6.40 2.82 17.65
C ASP A 61 -7.23 2.55 16.40
N GLU A 62 -7.38 3.56 15.54
CA GLU A 62 -8.07 3.39 14.26
C GLU A 62 -7.34 2.43 13.32
N THR A 63 -6.01 2.57 13.21
CA THR A 63 -5.19 1.67 12.40
C THR A 63 -5.25 0.24 12.95
N ARG A 64 -5.27 0.08 14.27
CA ARG A 64 -5.39 -1.23 14.93
C ARG A 64 -6.74 -1.88 14.65
N ARG A 65 -7.85 -1.13 14.80
CA ARG A 65 -9.20 -1.61 14.45
C ARG A 65 -9.30 -1.98 12.98
N TRP A 66 -8.60 -1.27 12.10
CA TRP A 66 -8.53 -1.64 10.69
C TRP A 66 -7.76 -2.96 10.49
N LEU A 67 -6.64 -3.17 11.20
CA LEU A 67 -5.86 -4.41 11.14
C LEU A 67 -6.59 -5.63 11.73
N GLU A 68 -7.58 -5.42 12.60
CA GLU A 68 -8.45 -6.47 13.13
C GLU A 68 -9.49 -7.00 12.12
N GLN A 69 -9.70 -6.28 11.00
CA GLN A 69 -10.65 -6.71 9.97
C GLN A 69 -10.11 -7.91 9.17
N PRO A 70 -10.99 -8.79 8.65
CA PRO A 70 -10.57 -9.89 7.79
C PRO A 70 -9.78 -9.43 6.57
N ASP A 71 -8.75 -10.19 6.19
CA ASP A 71 -7.85 -9.90 5.08
C ASP A 71 -7.06 -8.58 5.21
N HIS A 72 -6.99 -7.96 6.40
CA HIS A 72 -6.18 -6.77 6.63
C HIS A 72 -4.84 -7.14 7.29
N HIS A 73 -3.75 -6.53 6.83
CA HIS A 73 -2.40 -6.96 7.15
C HIS A 73 -1.44 -5.77 7.25
N LEU A 74 -0.56 -5.82 8.25
CA LEU A 74 0.66 -5.03 8.27
C LEU A 74 1.81 -5.93 7.82
N LEU A 75 2.39 -5.64 6.65
CA LEU A 75 3.58 -6.33 6.17
C LEU A 75 4.80 -5.47 6.43
N ARG A 76 5.66 -5.93 7.33
CA ARG A 76 6.92 -5.27 7.69
C ARG A 76 8.00 -5.69 6.71
N GLY A 77 9.02 -4.86 6.50
CA GLY A 77 10.11 -5.14 5.54
C GLY A 77 10.98 -6.34 5.93
N ASP A 78 10.89 -6.78 7.19
CA ASP A 78 11.49 -8.01 7.72
C ASP A 78 10.55 -9.22 7.72
N ASP A 79 9.30 -9.07 7.29
CA ASP A 79 8.34 -10.17 7.14
C ASP A 79 8.68 -11.02 5.90
N PRO A 80 8.75 -12.36 6.02
CA PRO A 80 8.96 -13.24 4.87
C PRO A 80 7.89 -13.12 3.76
N ARG A 81 6.70 -12.64 4.10
CA ARG A 81 5.59 -12.41 3.16
C ARG A 81 5.75 -11.11 2.36
N TYR A 82 6.71 -10.25 2.74
CA TYR A 82 6.96 -8.98 2.06
C TYR A 82 7.40 -9.22 0.59
N PRO A 83 6.91 -8.44 -0.39
CA PRO A 83 7.15 -8.75 -1.81
C PRO A 83 8.62 -8.55 -2.20
N LEU A 84 9.29 -9.64 -2.60
CA LEU A 84 10.73 -9.61 -2.95
C LEU A 84 11.06 -8.63 -4.10
N ARG A 85 10.17 -8.52 -5.10
CA ARG A 85 10.34 -7.59 -6.22
C ARG A 85 10.28 -6.12 -5.78
N LEU A 86 9.49 -5.82 -4.75
CA LEU A 86 9.46 -4.48 -4.16
C LEU A 86 10.68 -4.28 -3.26
N LYS A 87 11.12 -5.29 -2.50
CA LYS A 87 12.34 -5.21 -1.69
C LYS A 87 13.63 -5.01 -2.51
N SER A 88 13.62 -5.33 -3.81
CA SER A 88 14.79 -5.17 -4.68
C SER A 88 15.06 -3.75 -5.17
N ILE A 89 14.15 -2.78 -4.96
CA ILE A 89 14.43 -1.36 -5.25
C ILE A 89 15.12 -0.71 -4.03
N ALA A 90 15.99 0.27 -4.23
CA ALA A 90 16.80 0.84 -3.14
C ALA A 90 15.97 1.54 -2.05
N ASP A 91 14.88 2.18 -2.44
CA ASP A 91 14.00 3.00 -1.62
C ASP A 91 12.63 2.35 -1.37
N TYR A 92 12.61 1.02 -1.18
CA TYR A 92 11.37 0.30 -0.88
C TYR A 92 10.73 0.80 0.42
N PRO A 93 9.39 0.86 0.53
CA PRO A 93 8.74 1.26 1.77
C PRO A 93 9.03 0.22 2.87
N GLY A 94 9.41 0.64 4.07
CA GLY A 94 9.77 -0.34 5.12
C GLY A 94 8.59 -1.14 5.66
N ALA A 95 7.35 -0.70 5.44
CA ALA A 95 6.14 -1.46 5.78
C ALA A 95 4.99 -1.12 4.82
N LEU A 96 4.00 -2.01 4.72
CA LEU A 96 2.80 -1.87 3.88
C LEU A 96 1.53 -2.20 4.68
N LEU A 97 0.46 -1.43 4.48
CA LEU A 97 -0.88 -1.75 4.97
C LEU A 97 -1.75 -2.35 3.85
N VAL A 98 -1.95 -3.66 3.89
CA VAL A 98 -2.60 -4.43 2.81
C VAL A 98 -4.00 -4.90 3.22
N SER A 99 -5.01 -4.69 2.38
CA SER A 99 -6.38 -5.23 2.56
C SER A 99 -6.74 -6.21 1.43
N GLY A 100 -6.51 -7.50 1.59
CA GLY A 100 -6.89 -8.50 0.62
C GLY A 100 -5.95 -9.68 0.59
N GLY A 101 -6.03 -10.46 -0.50
CA GLY A 101 -5.23 -11.67 -0.62
C GLY A 101 -3.75 -11.39 -0.83
N LEU A 102 -2.92 -11.68 0.18
CA LEU A 102 -1.45 -11.54 0.10
C LEU A 102 -0.82 -12.32 -1.05
N ALA A 103 -1.45 -13.41 -1.50
CA ALA A 103 -0.97 -14.21 -2.63
C ALA A 103 -0.86 -13.38 -3.93
N LEU A 104 -1.65 -12.32 -4.10
CA LEU A 104 -1.57 -11.45 -5.28
C LEU A 104 -0.26 -10.66 -5.31
N LEU A 105 0.34 -10.34 -4.17
CA LEU A 105 1.60 -9.58 -4.13
C LEU A 105 2.77 -10.35 -4.75
N HIS A 106 2.65 -11.68 -4.82
CA HIS A 106 3.66 -12.59 -5.38
C HIS A 106 3.30 -13.09 -6.79
N SER A 107 2.16 -12.65 -7.36
CA SER A 107 1.75 -13.06 -8.70
C SER A 107 2.58 -12.37 -9.80
N ALA A 108 2.49 -12.89 -11.02
CA ALA A 108 2.98 -12.19 -12.19
C ALA A 108 2.15 -10.92 -12.41
N GLN A 109 2.79 -9.76 -12.31
CA GLN A 109 2.14 -8.46 -12.36
C GLN A 109 2.65 -7.61 -13.52
N LEU A 110 1.77 -6.77 -14.07
CA LEU A 110 2.14 -5.68 -14.98
C LEU A 110 1.57 -4.37 -14.47
N ALA A 111 2.44 -3.36 -14.34
CA ALA A 111 2.02 -2.01 -14.01
C ALA A 111 1.38 -1.33 -15.23
N VAL A 112 0.19 -0.76 -15.07
CA VAL A 112 -0.46 0.08 -16.08
C VAL A 112 -0.61 1.48 -15.50
N ILE A 113 0.04 2.45 -16.14
CA ILE A 113 0.02 3.86 -15.75
C ILE A 113 -0.38 4.71 -16.95
N GLY A 114 -0.98 5.87 -16.71
CA GLY A 114 -1.27 6.82 -17.78
C GLY A 114 -1.92 8.11 -17.32
N SER A 115 -2.42 8.89 -18.28
CA SER A 115 -3.00 10.19 -18.01
C SER A 115 -4.29 10.10 -17.19
N ARG A 116 -4.48 11.06 -16.28
CA ARG A 116 -5.74 11.31 -15.58
C ARG A 116 -6.83 11.84 -16.51
N SER A 117 -6.44 12.53 -17.59
CA SER A 117 -7.30 12.99 -18.68
C SER A 117 -6.89 12.26 -19.96
N HIS A 118 -7.59 11.17 -20.27
CA HIS A 118 -7.27 10.31 -21.40
C HIS A 118 -8.18 10.59 -22.60
N SER A 119 -7.66 10.36 -23.81
CA SER A 119 -8.49 10.31 -25.01
C SER A 119 -9.33 9.02 -25.04
N TRP A 120 -10.38 9.01 -25.86
CA TRP A 120 -11.13 7.78 -26.15
C TRP A 120 -10.22 6.67 -26.68
N TYR A 121 -9.25 7.02 -27.54
CA TYR A 121 -8.28 6.07 -28.09
C TYR A 121 -7.42 5.43 -26.98
N GLY A 122 -6.92 6.25 -26.05
CA GLY A 122 -6.16 5.76 -24.90
C GLY A 122 -6.97 4.83 -24.01
N ALA A 123 -8.23 5.20 -23.71
CA ALA A 123 -9.13 4.34 -22.94
C ALA A 123 -9.43 3.00 -23.63
N ARG A 124 -9.65 3.02 -24.95
CA ARG A 124 -9.91 1.80 -25.74
C ARG A 124 -8.75 0.81 -25.64
N TRP A 125 -7.52 1.27 -25.86
CA TRP A 125 -6.34 0.40 -25.80
C TRP A 125 -5.99 0.00 -24.37
N GLY A 126 -6.09 0.92 -23.41
CA GLY A 126 -5.88 0.61 -21.99
C GLY A 126 -6.81 -0.52 -21.51
N LYS A 127 -8.09 -0.46 -21.91
CA LYS A 127 -9.06 -1.52 -21.61
C LYS A 127 -8.67 -2.84 -22.28
N LEU A 128 -8.44 -2.82 -23.60
CA LEU A 128 -8.12 -4.02 -24.37
C LEU A 128 -6.87 -4.74 -23.86
N PHE A 129 -5.79 -4.00 -23.59
CA PHE A 129 -4.55 -4.58 -23.06
C PHE A 129 -4.78 -5.16 -21.67
N SER A 130 -5.45 -4.44 -20.78
CA SER A 130 -5.69 -4.90 -19.41
C SER A 130 -6.58 -6.14 -19.38
N GLU A 131 -7.64 -6.19 -20.17
CA GLU A 131 -8.51 -7.37 -20.34
C GLU A 131 -7.72 -8.57 -20.86
N THR A 132 -6.96 -8.37 -21.94
CA THR A 132 -6.20 -9.45 -22.59
C THR A 132 -5.16 -10.05 -21.66
N LEU A 133 -4.43 -9.20 -20.93
CA LEU A 133 -3.40 -9.65 -20.00
C LEU A 133 -3.99 -10.31 -18.75
N ALA A 134 -5.06 -9.76 -18.21
CA ALA A 134 -5.79 -10.33 -17.09
C ALA A 134 -6.35 -11.72 -17.41
N HIS A 135 -6.91 -11.90 -18.62
CA HIS A 135 -7.39 -13.20 -19.08
C HIS A 135 -6.27 -14.24 -19.19
N LYS A 136 -5.02 -13.80 -19.42
CA LYS A 136 -3.82 -14.66 -19.41
C LYS A 136 -3.24 -14.89 -18.00
N GLY A 137 -3.93 -14.45 -16.95
CA GLY A 137 -3.51 -14.62 -15.56
C GLY A 137 -2.50 -13.58 -15.05
N ILE A 138 -2.21 -12.53 -15.82
CA ILE A 138 -1.37 -11.42 -15.36
C ILE A 138 -2.20 -10.50 -14.48
N THR A 139 -1.72 -10.23 -13.26
CA THR A 139 -2.34 -9.28 -12.35
C THR A 139 -2.02 -7.85 -12.80
N ILE A 140 -3.04 -7.01 -12.94
CA ILE A 140 -2.86 -5.60 -13.33
C ILE A 140 -2.63 -4.76 -12.08
N THR A 141 -1.51 -4.05 -12.00
CA THR A 141 -1.17 -3.17 -10.87
C THR A 141 -1.24 -1.71 -11.31
N SER A 142 -1.93 -0.85 -10.56
CA SER A 142 -2.10 0.57 -10.90
C SER A 142 -2.42 1.44 -9.68
N GLY A 143 -2.48 2.77 -9.82
CA GLY A 143 -2.55 3.73 -8.71
C GLY A 143 -3.96 4.11 -8.24
N LEU A 144 -5.00 3.45 -8.75
CA LEU A 144 -6.42 3.78 -8.54
C LEU A 144 -6.81 5.24 -8.85
N ALA A 145 -6.00 5.96 -9.62
CA ALA A 145 -6.33 7.32 -10.01
C ALA A 145 -7.48 7.37 -11.03
N LEU A 146 -8.07 8.56 -11.20
CA LEU A 146 -8.92 8.83 -12.35
C LEU A 146 -8.13 8.62 -13.66
N GLY A 147 -8.83 8.27 -14.73
CA GLY A 147 -8.23 8.06 -16.04
C GLY A 147 -7.77 6.62 -16.28
N ILE A 148 -6.56 6.46 -16.81
CA ILE A 148 -6.06 5.16 -17.32
C ILE A 148 -5.98 4.10 -16.23
N ASP A 149 -5.63 4.48 -15.00
CA ASP A 149 -5.60 3.56 -13.87
C ASP A 149 -6.97 2.90 -13.64
N GLY A 150 -8.03 3.70 -13.58
CA GLY A 150 -9.40 3.20 -13.49
C GLY A 150 -9.82 2.35 -14.70
N VAL A 151 -9.36 2.70 -15.91
CA VAL A 151 -9.59 1.88 -17.11
C VAL A 151 -8.91 0.52 -16.98
N ALA A 152 -7.69 0.48 -16.46
CA ALA A 152 -6.90 -0.74 -16.31
C ALA A 152 -7.53 -1.69 -15.29
N HIS A 153 -7.90 -1.17 -14.11
CA HIS A 153 -8.62 -1.93 -13.10
C HIS A 153 -9.93 -2.51 -13.62
N ARG A 154 -10.76 -1.69 -14.29
CA ARG A 154 -12.03 -2.16 -14.87
C ARG A 154 -11.81 -3.22 -15.95
N GLY A 155 -10.79 -3.06 -16.78
CA GLY A 155 -10.44 -4.06 -17.79
C GLY A 155 -10.02 -5.39 -17.16
N ALA A 156 -9.20 -5.35 -16.11
CA ALA A 156 -8.80 -6.57 -15.40
C ALA A 156 -10.01 -7.31 -14.80
N LEU A 157 -10.93 -6.56 -14.16
CA LEU A 157 -12.14 -7.12 -13.55
C LEU A 157 -13.14 -7.64 -14.59
N ALA A 158 -13.28 -6.96 -15.73
CA ALA A 158 -14.16 -7.40 -16.82
C ALA A 158 -13.71 -8.74 -17.43
N ALA A 159 -12.43 -9.08 -17.33
CA ALA A 159 -11.88 -10.38 -17.72
C ALA A 159 -11.88 -11.42 -16.57
N GLU A 160 -12.56 -11.13 -15.46
CA GLU A 160 -12.55 -11.94 -14.22
C GLU A 160 -11.13 -12.20 -13.68
N GLY A 161 -10.20 -11.30 -14.02
CA GLY A 161 -8.82 -11.36 -13.58
C GLY A 161 -8.58 -10.66 -12.25
N LYS A 162 -7.29 -10.54 -11.91
CA LYS A 162 -6.83 -9.97 -10.64
C LYS A 162 -6.22 -8.59 -10.85
N THR A 163 -6.38 -7.71 -9.87
CA THR A 163 -5.79 -6.37 -9.92
C THR A 163 -5.33 -5.92 -8.53
N ILE A 164 -4.28 -5.10 -8.48
CA ILE A 164 -3.72 -4.48 -7.27
C ILE A 164 -3.76 -2.96 -7.44
N ALA A 165 -4.33 -2.27 -6.45
CA ALA A 165 -4.44 -0.81 -6.42
C ALA A 165 -3.46 -0.24 -5.38
N VAL A 166 -2.44 0.48 -5.82
CA VAL A 166 -1.44 1.12 -4.96
C VAL A 166 -1.88 2.54 -4.61
N LEU A 167 -2.05 2.84 -3.32
CA LEU A 167 -2.50 4.16 -2.86
C LEU A 167 -1.31 4.98 -2.33
N GLY A 168 -1.22 6.25 -2.75
CA GLY A 168 -0.17 7.16 -2.28
C GLY A 168 -0.48 7.83 -0.93
N GLN A 169 -1.68 7.64 -0.41
CA GLN A 169 -2.10 8.14 0.89
C GLN A 169 -3.01 7.13 1.57
N TRP A 170 -2.81 6.96 2.86
CA TRP A 170 -3.78 6.32 3.74
C TRP A 170 -5.02 7.21 3.83
N ALA A 171 -6.19 6.68 3.48
CA ALA A 171 -7.46 7.33 3.74
C ALA A 171 -8.29 6.38 4.62
N GLU A 172 -8.46 6.77 5.89
CA GLU A 172 -9.22 6.04 6.92
C GLU A 172 -10.66 5.75 6.52
N SER A 173 -11.21 6.52 5.58
CA SER A 173 -12.53 6.27 5.04
C SER A 173 -12.46 5.17 3.99
N GLY A 174 -12.95 3.98 4.32
CA GLY A 174 -13.46 3.05 3.30
C GLY A 174 -14.32 3.85 2.31
N LEU A 175 -13.76 4.07 1.11
CA LEU A 175 -14.23 5.02 0.09
C LEU A 175 -14.33 6.51 0.52
N SER A 176 -13.34 7.30 0.10
CA SER A 176 -13.63 8.58 -0.56
C SER A 176 -12.74 8.80 -1.79
N ALA A 177 -12.67 7.80 -2.66
CA ALA A 177 -12.71 8.05 -4.09
C ALA A 177 -14.15 7.78 -4.53
N ALA A 178 -15.03 8.75 -4.31
CA ALA A 178 -16.39 8.68 -4.83
C ALA A 178 -16.33 8.41 -6.36
N PRO A 179 -17.15 7.49 -6.90
CA PRO A 179 -17.39 7.45 -8.33
C PRO A 179 -18.13 8.74 -8.69
N CYS A 180 -17.54 9.57 -9.55
CA CYS A 180 -18.28 10.67 -10.15
C CYS A 180 -19.31 10.05 -11.12
N ASN A 181 -20.50 9.78 -10.59
CA ASN A 181 -21.80 9.47 -11.20
C ASN A 181 -21.83 8.65 -12.51
N SER A 182 -22.22 7.37 -12.40
CA SER A 182 -23.40 6.80 -13.09
C SER A 182 -23.62 5.29 -12.80
N ARG A 183 -24.56 5.00 -11.88
CA ARG A 183 -25.43 3.80 -11.74
C ARG A 183 -24.81 2.39 -11.54
N PRO A 184 -25.59 1.43 -10.96
CA PRO A 184 -25.07 0.43 -10.04
C PRO A 184 -24.67 -0.87 -10.76
N ALA A 185 -23.56 -1.47 -10.32
CA ALA A 185 -23.19 -2.83 -10.67
C ALA A 185 -22.75 -3.58 -9.40
N ASP A 186 -23.65 -4.46 -8.99
CA ASP A 186 -23.50 -5.78 -8.39
C ASP A 186 -22.32 -6.06 -7.44
N HIS A 187 -22.67 -6.63 -6.28
CA HIS A 187 -21.79 -7.04 -5.20
C HIS A 187 -20.85 -8.17 -5.63
N ARG A 188 -19.66 -7.87 -6.18
CA ARG A 188 -18.54 -8.81 -6.24
C ARG A 188 -17.20 -8.13 -5.96
N GLN A 189 -16.72 -8.38 -4.73
CA GLN A 189 -15.32 -8.41 -4.28
C GLN A 189 -14.37 -7.36 -4.85
N TRP A 190 -14.34 -6.18 -4.23
CA TRP A 190 -13.13 -5.37 -4.16
C TRP A 190 -12.21 -5.94 -3.07
N ARG A 191 -10.99 -6.36 -3.44
CA ARG A 191 -9.92 -6.72 -2.48
C ARG A 191 -8.75 -5.75 -2.74
N TYR A 192 -8.46 -4.90 -1.76
CA TYR A 192 -7.66 -3.66 -1.76
C TYR A 192 -6.21 -3.78 -1.20
N ALA A 193 -5.17 -3.98 -1.99
CA ALA A 193 -3.80 -3.92 -1.43
C ALA A 193 -3.26 -2.47 -1.33
N GLY A 194 -3.53 -1.78 -0.23
CA GLY A 194 -2.96 -0.45 0.08
C GLY A 194 -1.45 -0.49 0.35
N ILE A 195 -0.81 0.68 0.26
CA ILE A 195 0.51 0.98 0.83
C ILE A 195 0.24 1.79 2.10
#